data_AF-W5P8S5-F1
#
_entry.id   AF-W5P8S5-F1
#
_cell.length_a   1.000
_cell.length_b   1.000
_cell.length_c   1.000
_cell.angle_alpha   90.00
_cell.angle_beta   90.00
_cell.angle_gamma   90.00
#
_symmetry.space_group_name_H-M   'P 1'
#
loop_
_entity.id
_entity.type
_entity.pdbx_description
1 polymer ?
#
loop_
_entity_poly.entity_id
_entity_poly.type
_entity_poly.pdbx_seq_one_letter_code
_entity_poly.pdbx_strand_id
1 'polypeptide(L)'
;MFQLWKLVLLCGLLAGTSASLLDIRGNDVLGKLISGLERGLGTFDSTLETIFQNLKTELEFRCSDQVVEETQETENLLEQLISRIFQVVYSLTGVRIRNVQVPDITFEATADNSADVKIPITADVAVNLPLLGEIVDLDLKVDLQNSVSIETDAETGDPRVVVGECPNNPESISLTVLHRRFGLLNDVVDIGVNLARRVVSSVVQNELCPRIRELLESLDAECIKKLIGKSQPGGAVRGLPLQP
;
A
#
# COMPACT_ATOMS: atom_id res chain seq x y z
N MET A 1 -32.85 -45.68 30.92
CA MET A 1 -33.37 -45.19 29.62
C MET A 1 -33.04 -43.71 29.52
N PHE A 2 -31.94 -43.38 28.85
CA PHE A 2 -31.38 -42.02 28.82
C PHE A 2 -32.13 -41.14 27.81
N GLN A 3 -32.34 -39.88 28.19
CA GLN A 3 -33.14 -38.86 27.51
C GLN A 3 -32.48 -38.40 26.19
N LEU A 4 -32.54 -39.26 25.17
CA LEU A 4 -32.01 -39.03 23.81
C LEU A 4 -32.54 -37.74 23.17
N TRP A 5 -33.75 -37.30 23.52
CA TRP A 5 -34.33 -36.08 22.96
C TRP A 5 -33.62 -34.80 23.45
N LYS A 6 -33.06 -34.78 24.67
CA LYS A 6 -32.28 -33.63 25.14
C LYS A 6 -30.97 -33.46 24.39
N LEU A 7 -30.37 -34.55 23.89
CA LEU A 7 -29.15 -34.50 23.08
C LEU A 7 -29.42 -33.95 21.68
N VAL A 8 -30.57 -34.29 21.08
CA VAL A 8 -30.98 -33.77 19.76
C VAL A 8 -31.25 -32.26 19.82
N LEU A 9 -31.88 -31.77 20.88
CA LEU A 9 -32.08 -30.34 21.09
C LEU A 9 -30.77 -29.57 21.33
N LEU A 10 -29.82 -30.17 22.05
CA LEU A 10 -28.50 -29.55 22.28
C LEU A 10 -27.67 -29.49 20.98
N CYS A 11 -27.69 -30.56 20.17
CA CYS A 11 -27.00 -30.58 18.87
C CYS A 11 -27.67 -29.66 17.84
N GLY A 12 -28.99 -29.49 17.89
CA GLY A 12 -29.71 -28.52 17.06
C GLY A 12 -29.39 -27.06 17.42
N LEU A 13 -29.23 -26.75 18.72
CA LEU A 13 -28.82 -25.41 19.16
C LEU A 13 -27.34 -25.10 18.85
N LEU A 14 -26.45 -26.09 18.95
CA LEU A 14 -25.04 -25.92 18.56
C LEU A 14 -24.89 -25.79 17.03
N ALA A 15 -25.62 -26.58 16.24
CA ALA A 15 -25.55 -26.49 14.77
C ALA A 15 -26.18 -25.19 14.22
N GLY A 16 -27.21 -24.66 14.89
CA GLY A 16 -27.92 -23.44 14.48
C GLY A 16 -27.17 -22.13 14.76
N THR A 17 -26.12 -22.13 15.59
CA THR A 17 -25.31 -20.93 15.90
C THR A 17 -24.00 -20.87 15.11
N SER A 18 -23.56 -21.97 14.51
CA SER A 18 -22.38 -22.02 13.63
C SER A 18 -22.55 -21.26 12.32
N ALA A 19 -23.78 -21.04 11.84
CA ALA A 19 -24.01 -20.25 10.63
C ALA A 19 -23.77 -18.75 10.84
N SER A 20 -24.05 -18.22 12.04
CA SER A 20 -23.82 -16.80 12.36
C SER A 20 -22.35 -16.46 12.62
N LEU A 21 -21.54 -17.42 13.08
CA LEU A 21 -20.09 -17.22 13.19
C LEU A 21 -19.38 -17.26 11.84
N LEU A 22 -19.96 -17.96 10.86
CA LEU A 22 -19.42 -18.08 9.51
C LEU A 22 -19.96 -17.03 8.53
N ASP A 23 -21.02 -16.29 8.89
CA ASP A 23 -21.45 -15.07 8.18
C ASP A 23 -20.53 -13.87 8.48
N ILE A 24 -19.57 -14.05 9.41
CA ILE A 24 -18.28 -13.32 9.48
C ILE A 24 -17.35 -13.77 8.33
N ARG A 25 -17.92 -14.21 7.21
CA ARG A 25 -17.20 -14.32 5.94
C ARG A 25 -16.91 -12.88 5.56
N GLY A 26 -15.65 -12.46 5.48
CA GLY A 26 -15.20 -11.07 5.41
C GLY A 26 -15.80 -10.15 4.33
N ASN A 27 -16.86 -10.53 3.62
CA ASN A 27 -17.64 -9.70 2.72
C ASN A 27 -18.31 -8.51 3.41
N ASP A 28 -18.86 -8.62 4.63
CA ASP A 28 -19.43 -7.45 5.36
C ASP A 28 -18.32 -6.44 5.73
N VAL A 29 -17.19 -6.97 6.21
CA VAL A 29 -15.98 -6.19 6.51
C VAL A 29 -15.44 -5.50 5.25
N LEU A 30 -15.33 -6.24 4.14
CA LEU A 30 -14.86 -5.68 2.87
C LEU A 30 -15.86 -4.68 2.29
N GLY A 31 -17.17 -4.88 2.49
CA GLY A 31 -18.19 -3.90 2.11
C GLY A 31 -17.99 -2.56 2.80
N LYS A 32 -17.79 -2.57 4.14
CA LYS A 32 -17.49 -1.35 4.91
C LYS A 32 -16.19 -0.68 4.46
N LEU A 33 -15.15 -1.48 4.20
CA LEU A 33 -13.89 -0.96 3.67
C LEU A 33 -14.10 -0.30 2.31
N ILE A 34 -14.72 -1.00 1.35
CA ILE A 34 -14.95 -0.49 0.00
C ILE A 34 -15.78 0.79 0.05
N SER A 35 -16.87 0.82 0.81
CA SER A 35 -17.66 2.05 0.98
C SER A 35 -16.87 3.18 1.66
N GLY A 36 -15.94 2.86 2.56
CA GLY A 36 -15.02 3.83 3.15
C GLY A 36 -14.01 4.39 2.13
N LEU A 37 -13.45 3.51 1.28
CA LEU A 37 -12.53 3.86 0.19
C LEU A 37 -13.24 4.70 -0.89
N GLU A 38 -14.47 4.33 -1.28
CA GLU A 38 -15.29 5.10 -2.24
C GLU A 38 -15.61 6.51 -1.75
N ARG A 39 -15.77 6.68 -0.43
CA ARG A 39 -15.98 8.00 0.18
C ARG A 39 -14.68 8.82 0.25
N GLY A 40 -13.53 8.18 0.05
CA GLY A 40 -12.19 8.71 0.23
C GLY A 40 -11.78 8.69 1.71
N LEU A 41 -10.63 8.08 2.02
CA LEU A 41 -10.17 7.96 3.41
C LEU A 41 -9.85 9.32 4.07
N GLY A 42 -9.56 10.36 3.29
CA GLY A 42 -9.38 11.74 3.78
C GLY A 42 -10.61 12.32 4.50
N THR A 43 -11.79 11.75 4.29
CA THR A 43 -13.01 12.14 5.03
C THR A 43 -13.01 11.62 6.46
N PHE A 44 -12.22 10.60 6.77
CA PHE A 44 -12.08 10.01 8.10
C PHE A 44 -10.91 10.62 8.88
N ASP A 45 -9.86 11.09 8.19
CA ASP A 45 -8.74 11.79 8.78
C ASP A 45 -8.23 12.90 7.85
N SER A 46 -8.51 14.16 8.22
CA SER A 46 -8.13 15.33 7.45
C SER A 46 -6.61 15.55 7.36
N THR A 47 -5.83 14.93 8.26
CA THR A 47 -4.38 15.04 8.23
C THR A 47 -3.74 14.27 7.07
N LEU A 48 -4.47 13.31 6.47
CA LEU A 48 -4.03 12.59 5.27
C LEU A 48 -3.69 13.56 4.15
N GLU A 49 -4.53 14.58 3.95
CA GLU A 49 -4.32 15.58 2.91
C GLU A 49 -3.11 16.46 3.23
N THR A 50 -2.94 16.86 4.50
CA THR A 50 -1.77 17.65 4.92
C THR A 50 -0.47 16.89 4.68
N ILE A 51 -0.41 15.59 5.03
CA ILE A 51 0.78 14.78 4.79
C ILE A 51 1.02 14.60 3.30
N PHE A 52 -0.05 14.38 2.51
CA PHE A 52 0.06 14.23 1.07
C PHE A 52 0.63 15.48 0.40
N GLN A 53 0.17 16.67 0.79
CA GLN A 53 0.73 17.93 0.28
C GLN A 53 2.19 18.13 0.70
N ASN A 54 2.55 17.81 1.95
CA ASN A 54 3.94 17.86 2.39
C ASN A 54 4.83 16.90 1.59
N LEU A 55 4.34 15.69 1.31
CA LEU A 55 5.04 14.69 0.50
C LEU A 55 5.27 15.18 -0.93
N LYS A 56 4.28 15.83 -1.53
CA LYS A 56 4.43 16.46 -2.85
C LYS A 56 5.53 17.52 -2.84
N THR A 57 5.49 18.45 -1.88
CA THR A 57 6.52 19.50 -1.75
C THR A 57 7.91 18.92 -1.54
N GLU A 58 8.03 17.87 -0.73
CA GLU A 58 9.31 17.22 -0.47
C GLU A 58 9.85 16.49 -1.72
N LEU A 59 8.97 15.85 -2.49
CA LEU A 59 9.34 15.18 -3.73
C LEU A 59 9.78 16.19 -4.81
N GLU A 60 9.13 17.34 -4.90
CA GLU A 60 9.57 18.46 -5.75
C GLU A 60 10.94 19.00 -5.30
N PHE A 61 11.18 19.09 -3.98
CA PHE A 61 12.45 19.55 -3.43
C PHE A 61 13.62 18.62 -3.77
N ARG A 62 13.40 17.30 -3.86
CA ARG A 62 14.42 16.32 -4.31
C ARG A 62 14.94 16.56 -5.73
N CYS A 63 14.21 17.32 -6.54
CA CYS A 63 14.58 17.70 -7.89
C CYS A 63 15.36 19.03 -7.96
N SER A 64 15.55 19.72 -6.84
CA SER A 64 16.35 20.93 -6.76
C SER A 64 17.85 20.63 -6.84
N ASP A 65 18.64 21.58 -7.36
CA ASP A 65 20.10 21.49 -7.48
C ASP A 65 20.84 21.78 -6.16
N GLN A 66 20.10 21.98 -5.07
CA GLN A 66 20.70 22.12 -3.75
C GLN A 66 21.34 20.80 -3.35
N VAL A 67 22.58 20.88 -2.83
CA VAL A 67 23.26 19.74 -2.19
C VAL A 67 22.54 19.49 -0.87
N VAL A 68 21.41 18.80 -0.96
CA VAL A 68 20.72 18.23 0.19
C VAL A 68 21.42 16.90 0.44
N GLU A 69 21.81 16.63 1.69
CA GLU A 69 22.12 15.25 2.10
C GLU A 69 20.98 14.35 1.62
N GLU A 70 21.25 13.09 1.25
CA GLU A 70 20.17 12.13 0.99
C GLU A 70 19.34 11.99 2.28
N THR A 71 18.28 12.79 2.39
CA THR A 71 17.35 12.73 3.51
C THR A 71 16.28 11.71 3.16
N GLN A 72 16.05 10.77 4.07
CA GLN A 72 14.97 9.79 3.97
C GLN A 72 13.58 10.45 4.20
N GLU A 73 13.44 11.77 3.95
CA GLU A 73 12.26 12.56 4.30
C GLU A 73 11.04 12.20 3.47
N THR A 74 11.20 11.96 2.16
CA THR A 74 10.11 11.49 1.30
C THR A 74 9.61 10.13 1.76
N GLU A 75 10.50 9.19 2.08
CA GLU A 75 10.12 7.86 2.57
C GLU A 75 9.44 7.99 3.94
N ASN A 76 9.97 8.80 4.86
CA ASN A 76 9.37 9.05 6.17
C ASN A 76 7.95 9.66 6.06
N LEU A 77 7.73 10.57 5.11
CA LEU A 77 6.41 11.15 4.84
C LEU A 77 5.46 10.12 4.22
N LEU A 78 5.97 9.27 3.33
CA LEU A 78 5.21 8.19 2.73
C LEU A 78 4.83 7.11 3.77
N GLU A 79 5.75 6.75 4.66
CA GLU A 79 5.49 5.88 5.82
C GLU A 79 4.39 6.46 6.71
N GLN A 80 4.43 7.76 7.01
CA GLN A 80 3.39 8.44 7.79
C GLN A 80 2.03 8.41 7.09
N LEU A 81 2.01 8.67 5.79
CA LEU A 81 0.79 8.63 4.97
C LEU A 81 0.16 7.23 4.99
N ILE A 82 0.96 6.21 4.66
CA ILE A 82 0.54 4.81 4.62
C ILE A 82 0.08 4.35 6.01
N SER A 83 0.80 4.73 7.07
CA SER A 83 0.44 4.42 8.45
C SER A 83 -0.93 4.98 8.83
N ARG A 84 -1.23 6.23 8.46
CA ARG A 84 -2.55 6.82 8.74
C ARG A 84 -3.67 6.17 7.93
N ILE A 85 -3.42 5.86 6.66
CA ILE A 85 -4.36 5.09 5.83
C ILE A 85 -4.73 3.79 6.54
N PHE A 86 -3.72 3.04 7.00
CA PHE A 86 -3.96 1.76 7.67
C PHE A 86 -4.60 1.89 9.06
N GLN A 87 -4.43 3.02 9.77
CA GLN A 87 -5.17 3.30 10.99
C GLN A 87 -6.68 3.41 10.72
N VAL A 88 -7.07 4.09 9.65
CA VAL A 88 -8.49 4.16 9.23
C VAL A 88 -8.99 2.78 8.84
N VAL A 89 -8.21 2.04 8.04
CA VAL A 89 -8.55 0.66 7.62
C VAL A 89 -8.77 -0.27 8.81
N TYR A 90 -7.95 -0.15 9.87
CA TYR A 90 -8.12 -0.95 11.08
C TYR A 90 -9.49 -0.71 11.74
N SER A 91 -9.94 0.55 11.79
CA SER A 91 -11.25 0.91 12.36
C SER A 91 -12.44 0.30 11.58
N LEU A 92 -12.25 0.02 10.29
CA LEU A 92 -13.27 -0.53 9.41
C LEU A 92 -13.25 -2.06 9.36
N THR A 93 -12.08 -2.68 9.59
CA THR A 93 -11.87 -4.09 9.23
C THR A 93 -11.38 -5.02 10.33
N GLY A 94 -10.79 -4.49 11.41
CA GLY A 94 -10.10 -5.32 12.41
C GLY A 94 -8.74 -5.87 11.96
N VAL A 95 -8.33 -5.62 10.71
CA VAL A 95 -6.96 -5.89 10.23
C VAL A 95 -6.08 -4.72 10.62
N ARG A 96 -5.18 -4.94 11.58
CA ARG A 96 -4.28 -3.91 12.09
C ARG A 96 -2.94 -4.00 11.39
N ILE A 97 -2.59 -2.99 10.60
CA ILE A 97 -1.29 -2.88 9.94
C ILE A 97 -0.51 -1.75 10.62
N ARG A 98 0.71 -2.03 11.05
CA ARG A 98 1.55 -1.11 11.84
C ARG A 98 3.03 -1.29 11.50
N ASN A 99 3.89 -0.45 12.08
CA ASN A 99 5.34 -0.50 11.85
C ASN A 99 5.68 -0.45 10.35
N VAL A 100 4.94 0.38 9.61
CA VAL A 100 5.14 0.59 8.18
C VAL A 100 6.53 1.17 7.98
N GLN A 101 7.28 0.57 7.06
CA GLN A 101 8.60 1.03 6.63
C GLN A 101 8.65 1.08 5.12
N VAL A 102 9.28 2.11 4.58
CA VAL A 102 9.58 2.29 3.16
C VAL A 102 11.10 2.41 3.05
N PRO A 103 11.83 1.30 2.80
CA PRO A 103 13.28 1.30 2.87
C PRO A 103 13.93 2.29 1.90
N ASP A 104 13.56 2.26 0.62
CA ASP A 104 14.10 3.14 -0.41
C ASP A 104 13.18 3.19 -1.63
N ILE A 105 12.97 4.38 -2.20
CA ILE A 105 12.17 4.57 -3.42
C ILE A 105 13.12 4.69 -4.60
N THR A 106 13.05 3.74 -5.54
CA THR A 106 14.02 3.67 -6.64
C THR A 106 13.38 4.04 -7.98
N PHE A 107 14.11 4.80 -8.79
CA PHE A 107 13.75 5.15 -10.17
C PHE A 107 14.67 4.41 -11.15
N GLU A 108 14.26 3.26 -11.65
CA GLU A 108 15.08 2.46 -12.58
C GLU A 108 14.83 2.90 -14.03
N ALA A 109 15.85 3.51 -14.66
CA ALA A 109 15.76 3.94 -16.05
C ALA A 109 15.44 2.76 -16.98
N THR A 110 14.32 2.84 -17.71
CA THR A 110 13.93 1.88 -18.76
C THR A 110 14.32 2.39 -20.15
N ALA A 111 14.39 3.71 -20.32
CA ALA A 111 14.96 4.41 -21.48
C ALA A 111 15.45 5.81 -21.06
N ASP A 112 15.93 6.62 -22.01
CA ASP A 112 16.47 7.96 -21.74
C ASP A 112 15.45 8.91 -21.06
N ASN A 113 14.16 8.70 -21.32
CA ASN A 113 13.07 9.53 -20.83
C ASN A 113 11.98 8.72 -20.11
N SER A 114 12.29 7.50 -19.66
CA SER A 114 11.33 6.67 -18.92
C SER A 114 12.01 5.85 -17.82
N ALA A 115 11.27 5.61 -16.74
CA ALA A 115 11.73 4.79 -15.63
C ALA A 115 10.59 4.02 -14.96
N ASP A 116 10.96 2.89 -14.37
CA ASP A 116 10.11 2.17 -13.43
C ASP A 116 10.37 2.71 -12.02
N VAL A 117 9.32 3.15 -11.36
CA VAL A 117 9.33 3.59 -9.97
C VAL A 117 8.94 2.40 -9.10
N LYS A 118 9.81 2.02 -8.16
CA LYS A 118 9.55 0.94 -7.20
C LYS A 118 9.50 1.50 -5.78
N ILE A 119 8.46 1.12 -5.05
CA ILE A 119 8.22 1.51 -3.66
C ILE A 119 7.99 0.23 -2.85
N PRO A 120 9.05 -0.33 -2.24
CA PRO A 120 8.94 -1.45 -1.33
C PRO A 120 8.36 -0.98 0.01
N ILE A 121 7.36 -1.70 0.51
CA ILE A 121 6.69 -1.41 1.78
C ILE A 121 6.75 -2.68 2.63
N THR A 122 7.20 -2.54 3.88
CA THR A 122 7.12 -3.62 4.87
C THR A 122 6.30 -3.20 6.07
N ALA A 123 5.54 -4.11 6.68
CA ALA A 123 4.74 -3.81 7.86
C ALA A 123 4.37 -5.07 8.65
N ASP A 124 4.03 -4.88 9.93
CA ASP A 124 3.46 -5.94 10.77
C ASP A 124 1.93 -5.92 10.67
N VAL A 125 1.32 -7.09 10.51
CA VAL A 125 -0.13 -7.26 10.43
C VAL A 125 -0.65 -8.13 11.56
N ALA A 126 -1.64 -7.66 12.29
CA ALA A 126 -2.39 -8.45 13.27
C ALA A 126 -3.87 -8.47 12.86
N VAL A 127 -4.44 -9.66 12.66
CA VAL A 127 -5.85 -9.80 12.26
C VAL A 127 -6.70 -10.07 13.50
N ASN A 128 -7.66 -9.18 13.76
CA ASN A 128 -8.63 -9.33 14.85
C ASN A 128 -10.00 -9.69 14.28
N LEU A 129 -10.56 -10.82 14.72
CA LEU A 129 -11.93 -11.19 14.41
C LEU A 129 -12.85 -10.91 15.61
N PRO A 130 -14.12 -10.54 15.36
CA PRO A 130 -15.12 -10.49 16.42
C PRO A 130 -15.15 -11.81 17.19
N LEU A 131 -15.27 -11.72 18.53
CA LEU A 131 -15.36 -12.85 19.47
C LEU A 131 -14.07 -13.65 19.69
N LEU A 132 -13.20 -13.77 18.68
CA LEU A 132 -11.95 -14.54 18.77
C LEU A 132 -10.74 -13.67 19.14
N GLY A 133 -10.85 -12.35 18.96
CA GLY A 133 -9.73 -11.43 19.14
C GLY A 133 -8.68 -11.62 18.05
N GLU A 134 -7.41 -11.43 18.40
CA GLU A 134 -6.30 -11.59 17.48
C GLU A 134 -6.09 -13.07 17.13
N ILE A 135 -6.11 -13.39 15.83
CA ILE A 135 -6.04 -14.77 15.36
C ILE A 135 -4.69 -15.14 14.74
N VAL A 136 -3.99 -14.16 14.13
CA VAL A 136 -2.72 -14.36 13.44
C VAL A 136 -1.92 -13.07 13.37
N ASP A 137 -0.60 -13.19 13.51
CA ASP A 137 0.38 -12.15 13.22
C ASP A 137 1.13 -12.50 11.92
N LEU A 138 1.26 -11.53 11.02
CA LEU A 138 1.89 -11.66 9.71
C LEU A 138 2.93 -10.57 9.49
N ASP A 139 3.97 -10.91 8.73
CA ASP A 139 4.87 -9.96 8.08
C ASP A 139 4.31 -9.66 6.69
N LEU A 140 4.08 -8.38 6.38
CA LEU A 140 3.60 -7.90 5.09
C LEU A 140 4.75 -7.30 4.31
N LYS A 141 4.86 -7.69 3.04
CA LYS A 141 5.69 -7.01 2.05
C LYS A 141 4.83 -6.66 0.84
N VAL A 142 4.88 -5.41 0.42
CA VAL A 142 4.20 -4.90 -0.78
C VAL A 142 5.22 -4.19 -1.65
N ASP A 143 5.37 -4.65 -2.90
CA ASP A 143 6.23 -3.98 -3.87
C ASP A 143 5.35 -3.24 -4.89
N LEU A 144 5.16 -1.94 -4.67
CA LEU A 144 4.43 -1.12 -5.63
C LEU A 144 5.34 -0.74 -6.78
N GLN A 145 4.85 -0.90 -8.00
CA GLN A 145 5.56 -0.55 -9.22
C GLN A 145 4.67 0.35 -10.08
N ASN A 146 5.27 1.38 -10.67
CA ASN A 146 4.63 2.22 -11.68
C ASN A 146 5.67 2.60 -12.73
N SER A 147 5.25 3.01 -13.93
CA SER A 147 6.15 3.52 -14.95
C SER A 147 5.90 5.02 -15.14
N VAL A 148 6.97 5.81 -15.25
CA VAL A 148 6.89 7.22 -15.63
C VAL A 148 7.64 7.43 -16.94
N SER A 149 7.07 8.21 -17.84
CA SER A 149 7.70 8.61 -19.10
C SER A 149 7.50 10.09 -19.36
N ILE A 150 8.42 10.66 -20.14
CA ILE A 150 8.30 12.02 -20.65
C ILE A 150 8.01 11.94 -22.13
N GLU A 151 6.85 12.43 -22.51
CA GLU A 151 6.40 12.49 -23.90
C GLU A 151 6.35 13.95 -24.37
N THR A 152 6.36 14.16 -25.68
CA THR A 152 6.09 15.48 -26.26
C THR A 152 4.60 15.61 -26.52
N ASP A 153 3.99 16.66 -25.99
CA ASP A 153 2.60 16.96 -26.28
C ASP A 153 2.42 17.27 -27.78
N ALA A 154 1.47 16.60 -28.42
CA ALA A 154 1.28 16.70 -29.87
C ALA A 154 0.67 18.05 -30.31
N GLU A 155 -0.01 18.77 -29.41
CA GLU A 155 -0.65 20.05 -29.70
C GLU A 155 0.26 21.22 -29.36
N THR A 156 0.93 21.20 -28.21
CA THR A 156 1.76 22.32 -27.75
C THR A 156 3.24 22.15 -28.08
N GLY A 157 3.71 20.91 -28.27
CA GLY A 157 5.13 20.59 -28.40
C GLY A 157 5.91 20.58 -27.09
N ASP A 158 5.24 20.81 -25.95
CA ASP A 158 5.89 20.86 -24.65
C ASP A 158 6.09 19.45 -24.06
N PRO A 159 7.15 19.22 -23.26
CA PRO A 159 7.34 17.96 -22.57
C PRO A 159 6.28 17.76 -21.48
N ARG A 160 5.59 16.62 -21.50
CA ARG A 160 4.58 16.22 -20.51
C ARG A 160 5.00 14.93 -19.82
N VAL A 161 4.71 14.84 -18.52
CA VAL A 161 4.89 13.60 -17.75
C VAL A 161 3.67 12.72 -17.97
N VAL A 162 3.91 11.45 -18.33
CA VAL A 162 2.90 10.41 -18.46
C VAL A 162 3.20 9.34 -17.43
N VAL A 163 2.23 9.08 -16.56
CA VAL A 163 2.32 8.03 -15.55
C VAL A 163 1.49 6.84 -16.01
N GLY A 164 2.11 5.67 -16.00
CA GLY A 164 1.51 4.42 -16.41
C GLY A 164 0.59 3.82 -15.36
N GLU A 165 0.25 2.56 -15.57
CA GLU A 165 -0.59 1.82 -14.63
C GLU A 165 0.23 1.44 -13.39
N CYS A 166 -0.44 1.43 -12.23
CA CYS A 166 0.05 0.85 -11.00
C CYS A 166 -0.59 -0.54 -10.83
N PRO A 167 0.02 -1.62 -11.36
CA PRO A 167 -0.58 -2.95 -11.31
C PRO A 167 -0.68 -3.45 -9.88
N ASN A 168 -1.90 -3.79 -9.47
CA ASN A 168 -2.16 -4.53 -8.23
C ASN A 168 -2.12 -6.04 -8.49
N ASN A 169 -0.93 -6.60 -8.71
CA ASN A 169 -0.75 -8.03 -8.92
C ASN A 169 -0.73 -8.76 -7.56
N PRO A 170 -1.46 -9.89 -7.38
CA PRO A 170 -1.33 -10.71 -6.18
C PRO A 170 0.10 -11.08 -5.77
N GLU A 171 1.02 -11.19 -6.73
CA GLU A 171 2.43 -11.50 -6.49
C GLU A 171 3.21 -10.36 -5.83
N SER A 172 2.76 -9.11 -5.96
CA SER A 172 3.39 -7.97 -5.30
C SER A 172 3.03 -7.86 -3.83
N ILE A 173 2.10 -8.68 -3.32
CA ILE A 173 1.66 -8.70 -1.92
C ILE A 173 2.05 -10.05 -1.30
N SER A 174 3.12 -10.04 -0.50
CA SER A 174 3.56 -11.19 0.28
C SER A 174 3.13 -11.07 1.73
N LEU A 175 2.54 -12.15 2.26
CA LEU A 175 2.13 -12.26 3.66
C LEU A 175 2.75 -13.52 4.26
N THR A 176 3.64 -13.35 5.24
CA THR A 176 4.32 -14.45 5.92
C THR A 176 3.80 -14.59 7.33
N VAL A 177 3.37 -15.80 7.73
CA VAL A 177 2.85 -16.04 9.08
C VAL A 177 4.00 -16.05 10.08
N LEU A 178 3.97 -15.12 11.04
CA LEU A 178 4.97 -15.02 12.11
C LEU A 178 4.54 -15.80 13.36
N HIS A 179 3.30 -15.58 13.80
CA HIS A 179 2.78 -16.20 15.01
C HIS A 179 1.32 -16.61 14.84
N ARG A 180 0.96 -17.73 15.47
CA ARG A 180 -0.39 -18.30 15.45
C ARG A 180 -0.85 -18.46 16.89
N ARG A 181 -1.90 -17.73 17.29
CA ARG A 181 -2.50 -17.93 18.62
C ARG A 181 -3.27 -19.24 18.71
N PHE A 182 -3.87 -19.67 17.60
CA PHE A 182 -4.63 -20.92 17.50
C PHE A 182 -3.79 -21.97 16.76
N GLY A 183 -2.80 -22.55 17.45
CA GLY A 183 -1.81 -23.46 16.86
C GLY A 183 -2.32 -24.75 16.20
N LEU A 184 -3.64 -24.99 16.11
CA LEU A 184 -4.23 -26.26 15.65
C LEU A 184 -5.39 -26.12 14.63
N LEU A 185 -5.83 -24.91 14.27
CA LEU A 185 -6.90 -24.72 13.29
C LEU A 185 -6.37 -23.94 12.08
N ASN A 186 -5.77 -24.65 11.12
CA ASN A 186 -5.26 -24.04 9.88
C ASN A 186 -6.35 -23.19 9.19
N ASP A 187 -7.60 -23.64 9.23
CA ASP A 187 -8.74 -22.92 8.64
C ASP A 187 -8.91 -21.48 9.18
N VAL A 188 -8.64 -21.24 10.47
CA VAL A 188 -8.77 -19.90 11.08
C VAL A 188 -7.61 -19.00 10.65
N VAL A 189 -6.41 -19.56 10.57
CA VAL A 189 -5.23 -18.83 10.07
C VAL A 189 -5.42 -18.47 8.60
N ASP A 190 -5.94 -19.40 7.79
CA ASP A 190 -6.23 -19.17 6.37
C ASP A 190 -7.31 -18.10 6.17
N ILE A 191 -8.33 -18.05 7.03
CA ILE A 191 -9.30 -16.95 7.04
C ILE A 191 -8.60 -15.61 7.32
N GLY A 192 -7.74 -15.56 8.33
CA GLY A 192 -6.99 -14.34 8.68
C GLY A 192 -6.08 -13.85 7.56
N VAL A 193 -5.29 -14.75 6.98
CA VAL A 193 -4.38 -14.45 5.86
C VAL A 193 -5.16 -13.99 4.63
N ASN A 194 -6.26 -14.65 4.29
CA ASN A 194 -7.09 -14.27 3.14
C ASN A 194 -7.80 -12.93 3.34
N LEU A 195 -8.26 -12.65 4.57
CA LEU A 195 -8.85 -11.36 4.91
C LEU A 195 -7.80 -10.24 4.78
N ALA A 196 -6.62 -10.42 5.39
CA ALA A 196 -5.52 -9.47 5.29
C ALA A 196 -5.13 -9.20 3.84
N ARG A 197 -4.97 -10.25 3.02
CA ARG A 197 -4.65 -10.12 1.59
C ARG A 197 -5.68 -9.28 0.83
N ARG A 198 -6.98 -9.54 1.06
CA ARG A 198 -8.05 -8.77 0.39
C ARG A 198 -8.07 -7.31 0.83
N VAL A 199 -7.94 -7.06 2.13
CA VAL A 199 -7.88 -5.69 2.67
C VAL A 199 -6.69 -4.92 2.08
N VAL A 200 -5.49 -5.50 2.11
CA VAL A 200 -4.29 -4.87 1.54
C VAL A 200 -4.47 -4.62 0.04
N SER A 201 -4.92 -5.62 -0.72
CA SER A 201 -5.20 -5.48 -2.15
C SER A 201 -6.20 -4.35 -2.44
N SER A 202 -7.28 -4.24 -1.68
CA SER A 202 -8.27 -3.17 -1.86
C SER A 202 -7.68 -1.79 -1.56
N VAL A 203 -6.85 -1.66 -0.52
CA VAL A 203 -6.20 -0.39 -0.17
C VAL A 203 -5.15 0.00 -1.20
N VAL A 204 -4.35 -0.96 -1.69
CA VAL A 204 -3.37 -0.73 -2.76
C VAL A 204 -4.08 -0.18 -4.00
N GLN A 205 -5.12 -0.87 -4.46
CA GLN A 205 -5.82 -0.50 -5.69
C GLN A 205 -6.55 0.84 -5.62
N ASN A 206 -7.20 1.15 -4.49
CA ASN A 206 -8.13 2.28 -4.41
C ASN A 206 -7.55 3.51 -3.69
N GLU A 207 -6.45 3.39 -2.95
CA GLU A 207 -5.84 4.53 -2.24
C GLU A 207 -4.36 4.69 -2.56
N LEU A 208 -3.53 3.66 -2.40
CA LEU A 208 -2.08 3.83 -2.57
C LEU A 208 -1.69 4.09 -4.03
N CYS A 209 -2.16 3.25 -4.96
CA CYS A 209 -1.87 3.41 -6.38
C CYS A 209 -2.36 4.76 -6.95
N PRO A 210 -3.60 5.19 -6.71
CA PRO A 210 -4.06 6.52 -7.14
C PRO A 210 -3.24 7.66 -6.55
N ARG A 211 -2.89 7.62 -5.26
CA ARG A 211 -2.08 8.66 -4.62
C ARG A 211 -0.66 8.72 -5.14
N ILE A 212 -0.02 7.57 -5.37
CA ILE A 212 1.32 7.51 -5.97
C ILE A 212 1.29 8.07 -7.38
N ARG A 213 0.26 7.72 -8.16
CA ARG A 213 0.07 8.27 -9.49
C ARG A 213 -0.07 9.79 -9.44
N GLU A 214 -0.90 10.32 -8.55
CA GLU A 214 -1.08 11.76 -8.36
C GLU A 214 0.23 12.47 -7.94
N LEU A 215 1.04 11.84 -7.07
CA LEU A 215 2.37 12.36 -6.71
C LEU A 215 3.29 12.43 -7.93
N LEU A 216 3.35 11.37 -8.73
CA LEU A 216 4.21 11.33 -9.92
C LEU A 216 3.73 12.29 -11.01
N GLU A 217 2.42 12.42 -11.21
CA GLU A 217 1.81 13.37 -12.16
C GLU A 217 2.02 14.83 -11.73
N SER A 218 2.30 15.07 -10.45
CA SER A 218 2.56 16.42 -9.94
C SER A 218 3.97 16.93 -10.24
N LEU A 219 4.89 16.03 -10.61
CA LEU A 219 6.27 16.36 -10.95
C LEU A 219 6.37 16.87 -12.38
N ASP A 220 7.24 17.85 -12.59
CA ASP A 220 7.56 18.35 -13.92
C ASP A 220 8.56 17.44 -14.66
N ALA A 221 8.64 17.60 -15.98
CA ALA A 221 9.50 16.77 -16.82
C ALA A 221 11.00 16.93 -16.51
N GLU A 222 11.45 18.10 -16.03
CA GLU A 222 12.85 18.30 -15.64
C GLU A 222 13.16 17.51 -14.35
N CYS A 223 12.25 17.56 -13.38
CA CYS A 223 12.33 16.80 -12.15
C CYS A 223 12.43 15.29 -12.42
N ILE A 224 11.55 14.72 -13.24
CA ILE A 224 11.62 13.30 -13.62
C ILE A 224 12.96 12.96 -14.26
N LYS A 225 13.48 13.79 -15.20
CA LYS A 225 14.81 13.54 -15.80
C LYS A 225 15.92 13.51 -14.76
N LYS A 226 15.88 14.41 -13.76
CA LYS A 226 16.87 14.43 -12.69
C LYS A 226 16.81 13.17 -11.82
N LEU A 227 15.60 12.70 -11.47
CA LEU A 227 15.40 11.47 -10.68
C LEU A 227 15.90 10.22 -11.45
N ILE A 228 15.63 10.16 -12.75
CA ILE A 228 16.16 9.09 -13.63
C ILE A 228 17.69 9.17 -13.70
N GLY A 229 18.25 10.37 -13.89
CA GLY A 229 19.69 10.59 -14.03
C GLY A 229 20.50 10.26 -12.77
N LYS A 230 19.96 10.56 -11.57
CA LYS A 230 20.57 10.19 -10.28
C LYS A 230 20.69 8.66 -10.11
N SER A 231 19.80 7.91 -10.75
CA SER A 231 19.68 6.45 -10.59
C SER A 231 20.55 5.64 -11.56
N GLN A 232 21.21 6.28 -12.54
CA GLN A 232 22.13 5.60 -13.46
C GLN A 232 23.55 5.50 -12.87
N PRO A 233 24.19 4.31 -12.86
CA PRO A 233 25.57 4.14 -12.42
C PRO A 233 26.52 4.73 -13.48
N GLY A 234 26.74 6.05 -13.41
CA GLY A 234 27.61 6.76 -14.37
C GLY A 234 27.45 8.27 -14.44
N GLY A 235 26.53 8.88 -13.67
CA GLY A 235 26.27 10.33 -13.64
C GLY A 235 27.39 11.20 -13.04
N ALA A 236 28.66 10.90 -13.32
CA ALA A 236 29.73 11.89 -13.20
C ALA A 236 29.61 12.84 -14.39
N VAL A 237 29.19 14.07 -14.10
CA VAL A 237 29.19 15.25 -14.97
C VAL A 237 30.30 15.18 -16.04
N ARG A 238 29.93 14.91 -17.30
CA ARG A 238 30.81 15.18 -18.44
C ARG A 238 30.90 16.69 -18.62
N GLY A 239 31.91 17.28 -17.99
CA GLY A 239 32.30 18.67 -18.17
C GLY A 239 32.54 19.01 -19.65
N LEU A 240 32.17 20.25 -20.00
CA LEU A 240 32.23 20.85 -21.32
C LEU A 240 33.58 20.67 -22.05
N PRO A 241 33.58 20.67 -23.41
CA PRO A 241 34.80 20.65 -24.18
C PRO A 241 35.51 22.01 -24.09
N LEU A 242 36.79 21.99 -23.73
CA LEU A 242 37.70 23.09 -24.02
C LEU A 242 37.96 23.12 -25.53
N GLN A 243 37.69 24.26 -26.15
CA GLN A 243 38.15 24.64 -27.48
C GLN A 243 38.91 25.97 -27.37
N PRO A 244 39.80 26.27 -28.33
CA PRO A 244 41.10 25.67 -28.56
C PRO A 244 42.26 26.50 -27.97
#